data_AF-Q4SCC9-F1
#
_entry.id   AF-Q4SCC9-F1
#
_cell.length_a   1.000
_cell.length_b   1.000
_cell.length_c   1.000
_cell.angle_alpha   90.00
_cell.angle_beta   90.00
_cell.angle_gamma   90.00
#
_symmetry.space_group_name_H-M   'P 1'
#
loop_
_entity.id
_entity.type
_entity.pdbx_description
1 polymer ?
#
loop_
_entity_poly.entity_id
_entity_poly.type
_entity_poly.pdbx_seq_one_letter_code
_entity_poly.pdbx_strand_id
1 'polypeptide(L)'
;EGVVEDVVLLGAPVDGSEKAWEKMTRVVAGKIVNGYCRGDWLLGFLYRSSAAQLSVAGLQPVHNQDRRIINVDLSSVVNGHLDYMRQMDTILVAVGVPTKE
;
A
#
# COMPACT_ATOMS: atom_id res chain seq x y z
N GLU A 1 -11.10 -14.30 14.18
CA GLU A 1 -12.22 -13.99 13.28
C GLU A 1 -11.77 -12.88 12.36
N GLY A 2 -11.82 -13.07 11.04
CA GLY A 2 -11.57 -12.01 10.07
C GLY A 2 -12.74 -12.00 9.10
N VAL A 3 -13.26 -10.81 8.80
CA VAL A 3 -14.43 -10.62 7.91
C VAL A 3 -13.98 -10.43 6.47
N VAL A 4 -12.82 -9.82 6.29
CA VAL A 4 -12.23 -9.55 4.98
C VAL A 4 -11.21 -10.65 4.67
N GLU A 5 -11.26 -11.21 3.47
CA GLU A 5 -10.28 -12.20 3.01
C GLU A 5 -8.95 -11.52 2.73
N ASP A 6 -8.84 -10.74 1.64
CA ASP A 6 -7.61 -10.04 1.27
C ASP A 6 -7.82 -8.53 1.17
N VAL A 7 -6.79 -7.75 1.54
CA VAL A 7 -6.75 -6.29 1.40
C VAL A 7 -5.56 -5.90 0.55
N VAL A 8 -5.78 -5.02 -0.43
CA VAL A 8 -4.71 -4.48 -1.27
C VAL A 8 -4.81 -2.96 -1.25
N LEU A 9 -3.78 -2.32 -0.71
CA LEU A 9 -3.65 -0.87 -0.63
C LEU A 9 -2.55 -0.42 -1.60
N LEU A 10 -2.89 0.46 -2.54
CA LEU A 10 -1.98 0.96 -3.57
C LEU A 10 -1.83 2.47 -3.42
N GLY A 11 -0.61 2.96 -3.18
CA GLY A 11 -0.36 4.41 -3.04
C GLY A 11 -1.21 5.08 -1.96
N ALA A 12 -1.61 4.33 -0.93
CA ALA A 12 -2.61 4.76 0.02
C ALA A 12 -2.05 5.84 0.99
N PRO A 13 -2.74 7.00 1.15
CA PRO A 13 -2.38 8.04 2.11
C PRO A 13 -2.80 7.66 3.54
N VAL A 14 -2.37 6.50 4.03
CA VAL A 14 -2.75 5.97 5.36
C VAL A 14 -1.53 5.88 6.28
N ASP A 15 -1.80 5.78 7.58
CA ASP A 15 -0.78 5.66 8.60
C ASP A 15 0.13 4.44 8.35
N GLY A 16 1.43 4.68 8.24
CA GLY A 16 2.44 3.64 8.13
C GLY A 16 2.95 3.11 9.49
N SER A 17 2.31 3.48 10.60
CA SER A 17 2.67 2.96 11.93
C SER A 17 2.24 1.50 12.14
N GLU A 18 3.06 0.74 12.87
CA GLU A 18 2.79 -0.67 13.16
C GLU A 18 1.43 -0.87 13.85
N LYS A 19 1.09 0.00 14.81
CA LYS A 19 -0.16 -0.06 15.58
C LYS A 19 -1.42 0.07 14.72
N ALA A 20 -1.37 0.86 13.65
CA ALA A 20 -2.51 0.98 12.74
C ALA A 20 -2.73 -0.32 11.96
N TRP A 21 -1.65 -0.97 11.53
CA TRP A 21 -1.69 -2.20 10.76
C TRP A 21 -2.01 -3.42 11.61
N GLU A 22 -1.57 -3.47 12.87
CA GLU A 22 -2.00 -4.49 13.85
C GLU A 22 -3.51 -4.52 14.05
N LYS A 23 -4.18 -3.37 14.02
CA LYS A 23 -5.64 -3.32 14.10
C LYS A 23 -6.28 -3.91 12.84
N MET A 24 -5.67 -3.67 11.69
CA MET A 24 -6.12 -4.22 10.41
C MET A 24 -6.00 -5.74 10.39
N THR A 25 -4.93 -6.30 10.95
CA THR A 25 -4.72 -7.76 10.99
C THR A 25 -5.75 -8.53 11.84
N ARG A 26 -6.51 -7.82 12.69
CA ARG A 26 -7.63 -8.41 13.46
C ARG A 26 -8.89 -8.59 12.62
N VAL A 27 -9.08 -7.82 11.55
CA VAL A 27 -10.29 -7.88 10.71
C VAL A 27 -10.05 -8.57 9.38
N VAL A 28 -8.79 -8.69 8.95
CA VAL A 28 -8.39 -9.40 7.73
C VAL A 28 -7.94 -10.82 8.09
N ALA A 29 -8.56 -11.82 7.45
CA ALA A 29 -8.24 -13.23 7.63
C ALA A 29 -7.04 -13.65 6.76
N GLY A 30 -6.96 -13.15 5.53
CA GLY A 30 -5.93 -13.45 4.54
C GLY A 30 -4.80 -12.42 4.54
N LYS A 31 -4.43 -11.93 3.36
CA LYS A 31 -3.26 -11.10 3.10
C LYS A 31 -3.59 -9.62 3.14
N ILE A 32 -2.64 -8.83 3.61
CA ILE A 32 -2.70 -7.37 3.56
C ILE A 32 -1.52 -6.89 2.72
N VAL A 33 -1.78 -6.45 1.51
CA VAL A 33 -0.76 -5.97 0.59
C VAL A 33 -0.64 -4.46 0.67
N ASN A 34 0.57 -3.97 0.90
CA ASN A 34 0.95 -2.57 0.80
C ASN A 34 1.78 -2.35 -0.47
N GLY A 35 1.15 -1.91 -1.54
CA GLY A 35 1.79 -1.43 -2.75
C GLY A 35 2.22 0.03 -2.57
N TYR A 36 3.53 0.26 -2.38
CA TYR A 36 4.08 1.58 -2.13
C TYR A 36 4.98 2.04 -3.27
N CYS A 37 5.07 3.35 -3.48
CA CYS A 37 5.99 3.96 -4.43
C CYS A 37 6.78 5.07 -3.75
N ARG A 38 8.11 4.92 -3.70
CA ARG A 38 9.01 5.95 -3.12
C ARG A 38 9.11 7.20 -3.98
N GLY A 39 8.86 7.05 -5.28
CA GLY A 39 8.92 8.11 -6.28
C GLY A 39 7.65 8.95 -6.40
N ASP A 40 6.57 8.63 -5.68
CA ASP A 40 5.32 9.37 -5.78
C ASP A 40 5.44 10.77 -5.18
N TRP A 41 5.84 11.70 -6.03
CA TRP A 41 6.09 13.09 -5.66
C TRP A 41 4.81 13.82 -5.24
N LEU A 42 3.65 13.50 -5.84
CA LEU A 42 2.38 14.15 -5.51
C LEU A 42 1.91 13.74 -4.12
N LEU A 43 1.91 12.44 -3.84
CA LEU A 43 1.55 11.92 -2.53
C LEU A 43 2.52 12.44 -1.45
N GLY A 44 3.82 12.43 -1.74
CA GLY A 44 4.83 13.00 -0.85
C GLY A 44 4.69 14.51 -0.63
N PHE A 45 4.28 15.28 -1.65
CA PHE A 45 4.06 16.72 -1.54
C PHE A 45 2.82 17.05 -0.71
N LEU A 46 1.67 16.44 -1.03
CA LEU A 46 0.41 16.65 -0.30
C LEU A 46 0.55 16.24 1.17
N TYR A 47 1.24 15.13 1.44
CA TYR A 47 1.40 14.69 2.80
C TYR A 47 2.37 15.56 3.60
N ARG A 48 3.52 15.95 3.03
CA ARG A 48 4.45 16.89 3.69
C ARG A 48 3.83 18.26 3.96
N SER A 49 2.87 18.68 3.15
CA SER A 49 2.19 19.99 3.30
C SER A 49 0.94 19.92 4.18
N SER A 50 0.22 18.80 4.20
CA SER A 50 -1.10 18.68 4.85
C SER A 50 -1.14 17.83 6.12
N ALA A 51 -0.18 16.92 6.34
CA ALA A 51 -0.22 15.96 7.43
C ALA A 51 1.11 15.94 8.20
N ALA A 52 1.06 16.25 9.49
CA ALA A 52 2.19 16.23 10.42
C ALA A 52 2.64 14.81 10.80
N GLN A 53 2.42 13.84 9.93
CA GLN A 53 2.61 12.43 10.21
C GLN A 53 3.87 12.00 9.42
N LEU A 54 4.75 11.20 10.03
CA LEU A 54 6.12 10.98 9.53
C LEU A 54 6.24 9.73 8.64
N SER A 55 5.26 8.83 8.70
CA SER A 55 5.27 7.52 8.01
C SER A 55 3.97 7.33 7.23
N VAL A 56 4.06 7.22 5.89
CA VAL A 56 2.92 6.94 4.99
C VAL A 56 3.08 5.56 4.40
N ALA A 57 2.08 4.70 4.52
CA ALA A 57 2.15 3.36 3.94
C ALA A 57 2.36 3.37 2.42
N GLY A 58 1.74 4.32 1.69
CA GLY A 58 1.88 4.45 0.24
C GLY A 58 3.25 4.93 -0.28
N LEU A 59 4.14 5.43 0.58
CA LEU A 59 5.48 5.91 0.19
C LEU A 59 6.61 5.00 0.65
N GLN A 60 6.37 4.15 1.66
CA GLN A 60 7.40 3.34 2.29
C GLN A 60 6.83 2.02 2.82
N PRO A 61 7.67 0.98 2.96
CA PRO A 61 7.22 -0.28 3.51
C PRO A 61 6.78 -0.13 4.96
N VAL A 62 5.71 -0.83 5.32
CA VAL A 62 5.21 -0.91 6.69
C VAL A 62 5.92 -2.04 7.41
N HIS A 63 6.56 -1.69 8.52
CA HIS A 63 7.26 -2.64 9.37
C HIS A 63 6.27 -3.19 10.40
N ASN A 64 5.98 -4.49 10.31
CA ASN A 64 5.10 -5.19 11.24
C ASN A 64 5.57 -6.65 11.37
N GLN A 65 5.36 -7.26 12.54
CA GLN A 65 5.75 -8.65 12.80
C GLN A 65 4.82 -9.70 12.16
N ASP A 66 3.63 -9.32 11.71
CA ASP A 66 2.64 -10.20 11.13
C ASP A 66 3.00 -10.59 9.68
N ARG A 67 3.12 -11.90 9.45
CA ARG A 67 3.48 -12.49 8.15
C ARG A 67 2.42 -12.26 7.06
N ARG A 68 1.21 -11.86 7.43
CA ARG A 68 0.12 -11.55 6.48
C ARG A 68 0.32 -10.21 5.79
N ILE A 69 1.17 -9.33 6.32
CA ILE A 69 1.47 -8.03 5.73
C ILE A 69 2.58 -8.19 4.70
N ILE A 70 2.26 -7.86 3.45
CA ILE A 70 3.15 -8.02 2.29
C ILE A 70 3.40 -6.62 1.73
N ASN A 71 4.65 -6.17 1.77
CA ASN A 71 5.04 -4.91 1.15
C ASN A 71 5.54 -5.16 -0.27
N VAL A 72 4.95 -4.48 -1.25
CA VAL A 72 5.33 -4.55 -2.66
C VAL A 72 5.82 -3.17 -3.10
N ASP A 73 7.07 -3.12 -3.54
CA ASP A 73 7.64 -1.88 -4.10
C ASP A 73 7.21 -1.74 -5.56
N LEU A 74 6.42 -0.72 -5.84
CA LEU A 74 5.90 -0.40 -7.17
C LEU A 74 6.71 0.70 -7.85
N SER A 75 7.84 1.14 -7.27
CA SER A 75 8.63 2.27 -7.79
C SER A 75 9.28 1.99 -9.16
N SER A 76 9.34 0.73 -9.61
CA SER A 76 9.77 0.37 -10.97
C SER A 76 8.67 0.55 -12.02
N VAL A 77 7.41 0.57 -11.60
CA VAL A 77 6.22 0.68 -12.45
C VAL A 77 5.68 2.10 -12.35
N VAL A 78 5.45 2.58 -11.13
CA VAL A 78 4.86 3.89 -10.84
C VAL A 78 5.97 4.94 -10.68
N ASN A 79 6.03 5.94 -11.58
CA ASN A 79 6.94 7.07 -11.47
C ASN A 79 6.24 8.32 -10.91
N GLY A 80 4.91 8.40 -11.03
CA GLY A 80 4.07 9.41 -10.37
C GLY A 80 2.66 8.91 -10.11
N HIS A 81 1.89 9.62 -9.26
CA HIS A 81 0.57 9.16 -8.80
C HIS A 81 -0.42 8.81 -9.93
N LEU A 82 -0.36 9.52 -11.07
CA LEU A 82 -1.23 9.26 -12.21
C LEU A 82 -0.92 7.91 -12.90
N ASP A 83 0.26 7.35 -12.68
CA ASP A 83 0.65 6.07 -13.25
C ASP A 83 -0.07 4.89 -12.60
N TYR A 84 -0.59 5.04 -11.36
CA TYR A 84 -1.45 4.03 -10.75
C TYR A 84 -2.66 3.72 -11.64
N MET A 85 -3.28 4.76 -12.21
CA MET A 85 -4.42 4.61 -13.11
C MET A 85 -4.02 4.03 -14.46
N ARG A 86 -2.85 4.42 -15.00
CA ARG A 86 -2.39 4.00 -16.33
C ARG A 86 -1.84 2.58 -16.37
N GLN A 87 -1.27 2.12 -15.26
CA GLN A 87 -0.58 0.83 -15.17
C GLN A 87 -1.27 -0.11 -14.19
N MET A 88 -2.58 0.07 -13.98
CA MET A 88 -3.36 -0.73 -13.04
C MET A 88 -3.21 -2.22 -13.32
N ASP A 89 -3.27 -2.66 -14.58
CA ASP A 89 -3.13 -4.08 -14.92
C ASP A 89 -1.75 -4.63 -14.50
N THR A 90 -0.67 -3.92 -14.83
CA THR A 90 0.69 -4.27 -14.40
C THR A 90 0.81 -4.30 -12.87
N ILE A 91 0.18 -3.34 -12.18
CA ILE A 91 0.21 -3.23 -10.72
C ILE A 91 -0.55 -4.39 -10.09
N LEU A 92 -1.74 -4.73 -10.59
CA LEU A 92 -2.56 -5.84 -10.10
C LEU A 92 -1.82 -7.17 -10.24
N VAL A 93 -1.15 -7.40 -11.37
CA VAL A 93 -0.26 -8.55 -11.55
C VAL A 93 0.90 -8.53 -10.56
N ALA A 94 1.55 -7.37 -10.37
CA ALA A 94 2.68 -7.23 -9.44
C ALA A 94 2.29 -7.49 -7.97
N VAL A 95 1.06 -7.15 -7.57
CA VAL A 95 0.53 -7.43 -6.22
C VAL A 95 -0.16 -8.79 -6.10
N GLY A 96 -0.20 -9.58 -7.17
CA GLY A 96 -0.72 -10.95 -7.19
C GLY A 96 -2.25 -11.04 -7.19
N VAL A 97 -2.94 -9.99 -7.64
CA VAL A 97 -4.40 -9.99 -7.82
C VAL A 97 -4.73 -10.51 -9.23
N PRO A 98 -5.64 -11.49 -9.35
CA PRO A 98 -6.00 -12.05 -10.65
C PRO A 98 -6.66 -10.99 -11.55
N THR A 99 -6.07 -10.78 -12.72
CA THR A 99 -6.63 -10.00 -13.82
C THR A 99 -7.39 -10.92 -14.78
N LYS A 100 -8.35 -10.39 -15.56
CA LYS A 100 -9.24 -11.19 -16.43
C LYS A 100 -8.57 -11.70 -17.73
N GLU A 101 -7.26 -11.59 -17.87
CA GLU A 101 -6.49 -12.07 -19.03
C GLU A 101 -5.60 -13.25 -18.63
#